data_AF-A0A1H7H413-F1
#
_entry.id   AF-A0A1H7H413-F1
#
_cell.length_a   1.000
_cell.length_b   1.000
_cell.length_c   1.000
_cell.angle_alpha   90.00
_cell.angle_beta   90.00
_cell.angle_gamma   90.00
#
_symmetry.space_group_name_H-M   'P 1'
#
loop_
_entity.id
_entity.type
_entity.pdbx_description
1 polymer ?
#
loop_
_entity_poly.entity_id
_entity_poly.type
_entity_poly.pdbx_seq_one_letter_code
_entity_poly.pdbx_strand_id
1 'polypeptide(L)'
;MKRTVRCERAPAPRRPARGFTLIELLVAIAILAVVAILSWRGLDQIVRGRDTISRAMADERVFAQMFDQMRIDTRLAATDDEAGVPAISLDGGLLQIVRAFPVAPGAAPRLQVVRYRVSDGRVIRYASPPLANRGQLRGALGGDTDGWTSVSLMGGVGRISARFFVPAAGWTSDMADVRAQIQSNVNALKTPQLGNAPLPRSVTGLEVSVGAASLHRPITRVFLVGE
;
A
#
# COMPACT_ATOMS: atom_id res chain seq x y z
N MET A 1 -32.60 -88.04 49.98
CA MET A 1 -33.08 -87.20 48.86
C MET A 1 -32.80 -85.74 49.18
N LYS A 2 -32.07 -85.01 48.30
CA LYS A 2 -31.69 -83.59 48.48
C LYS A 2 -32.52 -82.70 47.52
N ARG A 3 -33.04 -81.61 48.10
CA ARG A 3 -33.41 -80.29 47.54
C ARG A 3 -34.11 -80.21 46.17
N THR A 4 -35.21 -79.45 46.17
CA THR A 4 -35.26 -78.19 45.41
C THR A 4 -35.92 -77.10 46.27
N VAL A 5 -35.21 -76.01 46.54
CA VAL A 5 -35.77 -74.78 47.12
C VAL A 5 -36.05 -73.86 45.94
N ARG A 6 -37.33 -73.55 45.71
CA ARG A 6 -37.78 -72.60 44.68
C ARG A 6 -37.44 -71.19 45.14
N CYS A 7 -36.68 -70.47 44.30
CA CYS A 7 -36.36 -69.06 44.51
C CYS A 7 -37.45 -68.23 43.81
N GLU A 8 -38.35 -67.60 44.56
CA GLU A 8 -39.30 -66.62 44.02
C GLU A 8 -38.60 -65.26 43.88
N ARG A 9 -38.52 -64.75 42.65
CA ARG A 9 -38.04 -63.38 42.38
C ARG A 9 -39.18 -62.40 42.68
N ALA A 10 -38.97 -61.53 43.67
CA ALA A 10 -39.84 -60.38 43.89
C ALA A 10 -39.77 -59.41 42.69
N PRO A 11 -40.91 -58.88 42.21
CA PRO A 11 -40.91 -57.90 41.12
C PRO A 11 -40.30 -56.59 41.60
N ALA A 12 -39.29 -56.09 40.87
CA ALA A 12 -38.74 -54.77 41.12
C ALA A 12 -39.83 -53.69 40.87
N PRO A 13 -39.93 -52.65 41.73
CA PRO A 13 -40.93 -51.60 41.54
C PRO A 13 -40.67 -50.90 40.21
N ARG A 14 -41.65 -50.96 39.30
CA ARG A 14 -41.65 -50.16 38.07
C ARG A 14 -41.73 -48.70 38.49
N ARG A 15 -40.63 -47.96 38.33
CA ARG A 15 -40.64 -46.49 38.45
C ARG A 15 -41.69 -45.94 37.49
N PRO A 16 -42.60 -45.05 37.93
CA PRO A 16 -43.55 -44.44 37.01
C PRO A 16 -42.76 -43.69 35.93
N ALA A 17 -43.00 -44.04 34.67
CA ALA A 17 -42.54 -43.25 33.54
C ALA A 17 -43.26 -41.91 33.65
N ARG A 18 -42.54 -40.86 34.05
CA ARG A 18 -43.06 -39.50 34.04
C ARG A 18 -43.32 -39.14 32.57
N GLY A 19 -44.59 -39.04 32.19
CA GLY A 19 -45.00 -38.64 30.85
C GLY A 19 -44.59 -37.19 30.60
N PHE A 20 -44.04 -36.94 29.42
CA PHE A 20 -43.66 -35.61 28.94
C PHE A 20 -44.92 -34.76 28.77
N THR A 21 -45.04 -33.70 29.56
CA THR A 21 -46.22 -32.82 29.54
C THR A 21 -46.17 -31.90 28.32
N LEU A 22 -47.34 -31.53 27.79
CA LEU A 22 -47.45 -30.59 26.66
C LEU A 22 -46.77 -29.25 26.96
N ILE A 23 -46.78 -28.84 28.23
CA ILE A 23 -46.10 -27.63 28.69
C ILE A 23 -44.57 -27.76 28.64
N GLU A 24 -43.99 -28.92 28.95
CA GLU A 24 -42.54 -29.17 28.81
C GLU A 24 -42.11 -29.08 27.34
N LEU A 25 -42.91 -29.64 26.42
CA LEU A 25 -42.63 -29.53 24.99
C LEU A 25 -42.69 -28.08 24.52
N LEU A 26 -43.72 -27.34 24.96
CA LEU A 26 -43.94 -25.95 24.57
C LEU A 26 -42.82 -25.03 25.07
N VAL A 27 -42.40 -25.22 26.33
CA VAL A 27 -41.27 -24.47 26.90
C VAL A 27 -39.96 -24.85 26.18
N ALA A 28 -39.75 -26.13 25.87
CA ALA A 28 -38.56 -26.58 25.15
C ALA A 28 -38.45 -25.95 23.76
N ILE A 29 -39.54 -25.96 22.97
CA ILE A 29 -39.53 -25.33 21.64
C ILE A 29 -39.40 -23.80 21.71
N ALA A 30 -39.97 -23.15 22.73
CA ALA A 30 -39.84 -21.71 22.93
C ALA A 30 -38.38 -21.32 23.24
N ILE A 31 -37.71 -22.06 24.13
CA ILE A 31 -36.29 -21.84 24.45
C ILE A 31 -35.43 -22.11 23.20
N LEU A 32 -35.68 -23.21 22.49
CA LEU A 32 -34.96 -23.52 21.25
C LEU A 32 -35.13 -22.43 20.18
N ALA A 33 -36.34 -21.88 20.05
CA ALA A 33 -36.61 -20.78 19.12
C ALA A 33 -35.82 -19.51 19.48
N VAL A 34 -35.77 -19.14 20.75
CA VAL A 34 -34.98 -17.98 21.22
C VAL A 34 -33.49 -18.20 21.00
N VAL A 35 -32.98 -19.38 21.38
CA VAL A 35 -31.57 -19.74 21.16
C VAL A 35 -31.23 -19.69 19.67
N ALA A 36 -32.06 -20.26 18.79
CA ALA A 36 -31.84 -20.25 17.36
C ALA A 36 -31.77 -18.82 16.78
N ILE A 37 -32.66 -17.92 17.21
CA ILE A 37 -32.65 -16.51 16.78
C ILE A 37 -31.36 -15.82 17.27
N LEU A 38 -31.01 -15.99 18.55
CA LEU A 38 -29.78 -15.38 19.10
C LEU A 38 -28.52 -15.93 18.43
N SER A 39 -28.47 -17.24 18.14
CA SER A 39 -27.36 -17.87 17.43
C SER A 39 -27.22 -17.34 16.01
N TRP A 40 -28.33 -17.20 15.27
CA TRP A 40 -28.30 -16.62 13.92
C TRP A 40 -27.86 -15.15 13.94
N ARG A 41 -28.38 -14.35 14.88
CA ARG A 41 -27.95 -12.94 15.00
C ARG A 41 -26.49 -12.82 15.44
N GLY A 42 -26.02 -13.67 16.34
CA GLY A 42 -24.61 -13.72 16.75
C GLY A 42 -23.68 -14.08 15.61
N LEU A 43 -24.03 -15.10 14.83
CA LEU A 43 -23.28 -15.50 13.64
C LEU A 43 -23.23 -14.38 12.59
N ASP A 44 -24.37 -13.74 12.33
CA ASP A 44 -24.51 -12.65 11.35
C ASP A 44 -23.69 -11.40 11.74
N GLN A 45 -23.60 -11.07 13.05
CA GLN A 45 -22.68 -10.03 13.53
C GLN A 45 -21.21 -10.42 13.35
N ILE A 46 -20.85 -11.69 13.60
CA ILE A 46 -19.46 -12.16 13.41
C ILE A 46 -19.07 -12.14 11.93
N VAL A 47 -19.95 -12.57 11.02
CA VAL A 47 -19.70 -12.54 9.57
C VAL A 47 -19.50 -11.10 9.08
N ARG A 48 -20.40 -10.17 9.46
CA ARG A 48 -20.24 -8.75 9.13
C ARG A 48 -18.96 -8.12 9.70
N GLY A 49 -18.60 -8.48 10.94
CA GLY A 49 -17.36 -8.05 11.57
C GLY A 49 -16.13 -8.54 10.79
N ARG A 50 -16.12 -9.83 10.41
CA ARG A 50 -15.05 -10.42 9.59
C ARG A 50 -14.95 -9.77 8.21
N ASP A 51 -16.06 -9.47 7.56
CA ASP A 51 -16.06 -8.82 6.24
C ASP A 51 -15.49 -7.40 6.32
N THR A 52 -15.84 -6.65 7.37
CA THR A 52 -15.34 -5.29 7.60
C THR A 52 -13.83 -5.30 7.85
N ILE A 53 -13.36 -6.20 8.72
CA ILE A 53 -11.93 -6.37 9.02
C ILE A 53 -11.17 -6.82 7.76
N SER A 54 -11.71 -7.78 7.00
CA SER A 54 -11.06 -8.29 5.79
C SER A 54 -10.91 -7.21 4.72
N ARG A 55 -11.90 -6.33 4.55
CA ARG A 55 -11.82 -5.19 3.63
C ARG A 55 -10.77 -4.17 4.07
N ALA A 56 -10.73 -3.83 5.36
CA ALA A 56 -9.73 -2.92 5.91
C ALA A 56 -8.29 -3.46 5.74
N MET A 57 -8.08 -4.78 5.97
CA MET A 57 -6.79 -5.44 5.79
C MET A 57 -6.36 -5.50 4.32
N ALA A 58 -7.30 -5.72 3.38
CA ALA A 58 -7.02 -5.70 1.95
C ALA A 58 -6.55 -4.32 1.50
N ASP A 59 -7.20 -3.25 1.98
CA ASP A 59 -6.81 -1.88 1.69
C ASP A 59 -5.40 -1.58 2.23
N GLU A 60 -5.10 -1.96 3.47
CA GLU A 60 -3.77 -1.72 4.07
C GLU A 60 -2.63 -2.41 3.30
N ARG A 61 -2.86 -3.65 2.82
CA ARG A 61 -1.87 -4.33 1.95
C ARG A 61 -1.64 -3.58 0.65
N VAL A 62 -2.70 -3.05 0.02
CA VAL A 62 -2.61 -2.28 -1.22
C VAL A 62 -1.83 -0.98 -0.99
N PHE A 63 -2.08 -0.28 0.13
CA PHE A 63 -1.29 0.90 0.53
C PHE A 63 0.18 0.56 0.72
N ALA A 64 0.48 -0.52 1.45
CA ALA A 64 1.84 -0.95 1.70
C ALA A 64 2.58 -1.24 0.38
N GLN A 65 1.94 -1.97 -0.55
CA GLN A 65 2.50 -2.27 -1.86
C GLN A 65 2.75 -1.02 -2.71
N MET A 66 1.80 -0.07 -2.74
CA MET A 66 1.95 1.20 -3.44
C MET A 66 3.13 2.00 -2.89
N PHE A 67 3.23 2.15 -1.57
CA PHE A 67 4.32 2.89 -0.94
C PHE A 67 5.66 2.17 -1.06
N ASP A 68 5.69 0.84 -1.05
CA ASP A 68 6.92 0.08 -1.33
C ASP A 68 7.40 0.30 -2.76
N GLN A 69 6.49 0.32 -3.73
CA GLN A 69 6.83 0.64 -5.12
C GLN A 69 7.41 2.07 -5.25
N MET A 70 6.81 3.05 -4.59
CA MET A 70 7.32 4.43 -4.54
C MET A 70 8.68 4.52 -3.85
N ARG A 71 8.86 3.80 -2.73
CA ARG A 71 10.13 3.71 -2.02
C ARG A 71 11.23 3.18 -2.92
N ILE A 72 10.98 2.10 -3.67
CA ILE A 72 11.96 1.52 -4.61
C ILE A 72 12.33 2.52 -5.71
N ASP A 73 11.34 3.18 -6.31
CA ASP A 73 11.63 4.16 -7.37
C ASP A 73 12.43 5.35 -6.85
N THR A 74 12.11 5.82 -5.64
CA THR A 74 12.76 6.97 -5.00
C THR A 74 14.18 6.64 -4.53
N ARG A 75 14.37 5.43 -3.99
CA ARG A 75 15.68 4.86 -3.66
C ARG A 75 16.59 4.79 -4.87
N LEU A 76 16.04 4.43 -6.02
CA LEU A 76 16.81 4.28 -7.27
C LEU A 76 16.88 5.57 -8.08
N ALA A 77 16.41 6.70 -7.54
CA ALA A 77 16.47 7.99 -8.22
C ALA A 77 17.92 8.31 -8.64
N ALA A 78 18.09 8.68 -9.91
CA ALA A 78 19.36 9.15 -10.43
C ALA A 78 19.75 10.47 -9.75
N THR A 79 21.01 10.85 -9.80
CA THR A 79 21.42 12.20 -9.38
C THR A 79 21.04 13.23 -10.45
N ASP A 80 21.00 14.52 -10.07
CA ASP A 80 20.59 15.59 -11.00
C ASP A 80 21.59 15.75 -12.17
N ASP A 81 22.86 15.40 -11.98
CA ASP A 81 23.90 15.41 -13.01
C ASP A 81 23.82 14.21 -13.97
N GLU A 82 23.45 13.03 -13.46
CA GLU A 82 23.15 11.85 -14.28
C GLU A 82 21.93 12.12 -15.17
N ALA A 83 20.87 12.69 -14.60
CA ALA A 83 19.65 13.04 -15.31
C ALA A 83 19.85 14.26 -16.24
N GLY A 84 20.75 15.18 -15.90
CA GLY A 84 20.95 16.46 -16.59
C GLY A 84 19.77 17.44 -16.44
N VAL A 85 18.82 17.11 -15.57
CA VAL A 85 17.59 17.83 -15.20
C VAL A 85 17.28 17.46 -13.73
N PRO A 86 16.34 18.13 -13.05
CA PRO A 86 15.87 17.63 -11.75
C PRO A 86 15.46 16.16 -11.84
N ALA A 87 16.12 15.29 -11.08
CA ALA A 87 15.87 13.85 -11.14
C ALA A 87 14.48 13.50 -10.60
N ILE A 88 13.92 14.33 -9.72
CA ILE A 88 12.54 14.24 -9.24
C ILE A 88 11.85 15.57 -9.54
N SER A 89 10.64 15.51 -10.09
CA SER A 89 9.83 16.70 -10.36
C SER A 89 8.34 16.47 -10.10
N LEU A 90 7.63 17.54 -9.76
CA LEU A 90 6.18 17.56 -9.64
C LEU A 90 5.62 18.62 -10.58
N ASP A 91 4.70 18.23 -11.46
CA ASP A 91 4.01 19.15 -12.36
C ASP A 91 2.54 18.75 -12.50
N GLY A 92 1.61 19.66 -12.20
CA GLY A 92 0.17 19.38 -12.31
C GLY A 92 -0.32 18.12 -11.58
N GLY A 93 0.35 17.69 -10.49
CA GLY A 93 0.04 16.46 -9.76
C GLY A 93 0.66 15.18 -10.36
N LEU A 94 1.45 15.30 -11.43
CA LEU A 94 2.30 14.25 -11.98
C LEU A 94 3.64 14.26 -11.26
N LEU A 95 3.88 13.24 -10.44
CA LEU A 95 5.21 13.01 -9.86
C LEU A 95 6.05 12.23 -10.86
N GLN A 96 7.18 12.79 -11.26
CA GLN A 96 8.13 12.18 -12.18
C GLN A 96 9.45 11.90 -11.47
N ILE A 97 10.00 10.70 -11.69
CA ILE A 97 11.28 10.25 -11.14
C ILE A 97 12.11 9.68 -12.27
N VAL A 98 13.29 10.25 -12.50
CA VAL A 98 14.36 9.65 -13.29
C VAL A 98 15.15 8.75 -12.37
N ARG A 99 15.21 7.46 -12.68
CA ARG A 99 15.87 6.46 -11.84
C ARG A 99 16.82 5.57 -12.63
N ALA A 100 17.77 4.98 -11.93
CA ALA A 100 18.58 3.88 -12.45
C ALA A 100 17.68 2.69 -12.79
N PHE A 101 17.91 2.12 -13.97
CA PHE A 101 17.29 0.87 -14.41
C PHE A 101 18.23 -0.29 -14.07
N PRO A 102 17.77 -1.32 -13.31
CA PRO A 102 18.59 -2.47 -12.97
C PRO A 102 19.00 -3.23 -14.23
N VAL A 103 20.31 -3.40 -14.43
CA VAL A 103 20.89 -4.16 -15.54
C VAL A 103 21.79 -5.27 -15.00
N ALA A 104 22.08 -6.28 -15.83
CA ALA A 104 23.01 -7.34 -15.46
C ALA A 104 24.43 -6.77 -15.17
N PRO A 105 25.22 -7.40 -14.29
CA PRO A 105 26.60 -6.98 -14.04
C PRO A 105 27.41 -6.89 -15.34
N GLY A 106 28.16 -5.80 -15.49
CA GLY A 106 28.96 -5.53 -16.71
C GLY A 106 28.19 -4.94 -17.89
N ALA A 107 26.85 -4.86 -17.81
CA ALA A 107 26.07 -4.13 -18.80
C ALA A 107 26.20 -2.62 -18.59
N ALA A 108 26.13 -1.86 -19.68
CA ALA A 108 26.17 -0.40 -19.60
C ALA A 108 24.94 0.14 -18.81
N PRO A 109 25.13 1.13 -17.92
CA PRO A 109 24.04 1.71 -17.15
C PRO A 109 22.90 2.22 -18.03
N ARG A 110 21.67 2.16 -17.51
CA ARG A 110 20.46 2.64 -18.17
C ARG A 110 19.65 3.46 -17.18
N LEU A 111 18.96 4.47 -17.70
CA LEU A 111 17.99 5.25 -16.94
C LEU A 111 16.57 4.81 -17.31
N GLN A 112 15.62 5.13 -16.45
CA GLN A 112 14.20 4.94 -16.71
C GLN A 112 13.45 6.14 -16.14
N VAL A 113 12.45 6.63 -16.88
CA VAL A 113 11.52 7.64 -16.36
C VAL A 113 10.30 6.91 -15.81
N VAL A 114 9.95 7.22 -14.57
CA VAL A 114 8.75 6.74 -13.89
C VAL A 114 7.85 7.94 -13.61
N ARG A 115 6.55 7.77 -13.84
CA ARG A 115 5.53 8.79 -13.60
C ARG A 115 4.40 8.22 -12.76
N TYR A 116 3.98 8.97 -11.76
CA TYR A 116 2.82 8.68 -10.92
C TYR A 116 1.77 9.75 -11.14
N ARG A 117 0.55 9.33 -11.46
CA ARG A 117 -0.62 10.21 -11.53
C ARG A 117 -1.85 9.53 -11.00
N VAL A 118 -2.86 10.34 -10.66
CA VAL A 118 -4.21 9.85 -10.47
C VAL A 118 -4.97 9.95 -11.79
N SER A 119 -5.59 8.85 -12.22
CA SER A 119 -6.55 8.79 -13.33
C SER A 119 -7.71 7.92 -12.90
N ASP A 120 -8.95 8.36 -13.13
CA ASP A 120 -10.16 7.58 -12.85
C ASP A 120 -10.23 7.04 -11.40
N GLY A 121 -9.80 7.87 -10.45
CA GLY A 121 -9.74 7.51 -9.03
C GLY A 121 -8.70 6.44 -8.69
N ARG A 122 -7.73 6.20 -9.58
CA ARG A 122 -6.65 5.22 -9.39
C ARG A 122 -5.29 5.88 -9.48
N VAL A 123 -4.36 5.46 -8.62
CA VAL A 123 -2.95 5.80 -8.77
C VAL A 123 -2.34 4.85 -9.79
N ILE A 124 -1.85 5.41 -10.88
CA ILE A 124 -1.20 4.67 -11.96
C ILE A 124 0.28 5.04 -11.98
N ARG A 125 1.13 4.00 -12.01
CA ARG A 125 2.55 4.12 -12.26
C ARG A 125 2.83 3.81 -13.73
N TYR A 126 3.38 4.77 -14.45
CA TYR A 126 3.92 4.59 -15.79
C TYR A 126 5.44 4.45 -15.72
N ALA A 127 6.03 3.57 -16.52
CA ALA A 127 7.47 3.43 -16.62
C ALA A 127 7.92 3.23 -18.06
N SER A 128 8.84 4.10 -18.48
CA SER A 128 9.42 4.08 -19.83
C SER A 128 10.22 2.79 -20.07
N PRO A 129 10.49 2.43 -21.33
CA PRO A 129 11.58 1.51 -21.65
C PRO A 129 12.92 2.01 -21.09
N PRO A 130 13.94 1.14 -20.93
CA PRO A 130 15.28 1.54 -20.52
C PRO A 130 15.91 2.51 -21.53
N LEU A 131 16.47 3.60 -21.02
CA LEU A 131 17.00 4.72 -21.79
C LEU A 131 18.52 4.64 -21.77
N ALA A 132 19.13 4.58 -22.95
CA ALA A 132 20.57 4.36 -23.12
C ALA A 132 21.38 5.65 -23.22
N ASN A 133 20.75 6.78 -23.50
CA ASN A 133 21.44 8.06 -23.70
C ASN A 133 20.57 9.27 -23.36
N ARG A 134 21.22 10.44 -23.25
CA ARG A 134 20.57 11.72 -22.92
C ARG A 134 19.50 12.15 -23.93
N GLY A 135 19.64 11.77 -25.20
CA GLY A 135 18.65 12.08 -26.25
C GLY A 135 17.33 11.35 -26.00
N GLN A 136 17.41 10.04 -25.72
CA GLN A 136 16.24 9.22 -25.34
C GLN A 136 15.62 9.72 -24.03
N LEU A 137 16.44 10.09 -23.03
CA LEU A 137 15.94 10.67 -21.79
C LEU A 137 15.17 11.97 -22.02
N ARG A 138 15.73 12.91 -22.79
CA ARG A 138 15.05 14.18 -23.12
C ARG A 138 13.72 13.93 -23.85
N GLY A 139 13.71 12.97 -24.77
CA GLY A 139 12.48 12.55 -25.46
C GLY A 139 11.42 12.01 -24.48
N ALA A 140 11.81 11.11 -23.57
CA ALA A 140 10.91 10.56 -22.56
C ALA A 140 10.39 11.62 -21.58
N LEU A 141 11.21 12.60 -21.20
CA LEU A 141 10.83 13.68 -20.28
C LEU A 141 9.81 14.65 -20.88
N GLY A 142 9.91 14.94 -22.19
CA GLY A 142 9.01 15.87 -22.89
C GLY A 142 7.80 15.21 -23.57
N GLY A 143 7.83 13.89 -23.76
CA GLY A 143 6.76 13.14 -24.43
C GLY A 143 5.69 12.60 -23.48
N ASP A 144 4.63 12.03 -24.06
CA ASP A 144 3.60 11.28 -23.33
C ASP A 144 4.11 9.89 -22.92
N THR A 145 3.24 9.14 -22.24
CA THR A 145 3.46 7.79 -21.72
C THR A 145 3.09 6.68 -22.72
N ASP A 146 2.91 7.01 -23.99
CA ASP A 146 2.63 6.04 -25.04
C ASP A 146 3.76 5.01 -25.17
N GLY A 147 3.38 3.73 -25.21
CA GLY A 147 4.31 2.61 -25.23
C GLY A 147 5.04 2.35 -23.90
N TRP A 148 4.71 3.09 -22.83
CA TRP A 148 5.23 2.83 -21.49
C TRP A 148 4.42 1.74 -20.83
N THR A 149 5.07 0.98 -19.95
CA THR A 149 4.34 0.05 -19.07
C THR A 149 3.51 0.85 -18.07
N SER A 150 2.29 0.39 -17.78
CA SER A 150 1.40 1.02 -16.79
C SER A 150 0.91 -0.01 -15.77
N VAL A 151 0.89 0.39 -14.50
CA VAL A 151 0.40 -0.45 -13.39
C VAL A 151 -0.54 0.38 -12.52
N SER A 152 -1.78 -0.08 -12.38
CA SER A 152 -2.73 0.49 -11.42
C SER A 152 -2.37 -0.01 -10.02
N LEU A 153 -1.80 0.86 -9.19
CA LEU A 153 -1.33 0.52 -7.85
C LEU A 153 -2.45 0.48 -6.82
N MET A 154 -3.37 1.45 -6.90
CA MET A 154 -4.44 1.59 -5.93
C MET A 154 -5.65 2.28 -6.54
N GLY A 155 -6.86 1.82 -6.23
CA GLY A 155 -8.12 2.49 -6.58
C GLY A 155 -8.77 3.21 -5.40
N GLY A 156 -9.82 4.00 -5.67
CA GLY A 156 -10.55 4.74 -4.64
C GLY A 156 -9.79 5.97 -4.11
N VAL A 157 -8.75 6.41 -4.81
CA VAL A 157 -7.92 7.56 -4.43
C VAL A 157 -8.57 8.85 -4.93
N GLY A 158 -8.95 9.72 -4.00
CA GLY A 158 -9.55 11.03 -4.28
C GLY A 158 -8.51 12.15 -4.39
N ARG A 159 -7.37 12.02 -3.70
CA ARG A 159 -6.27 13.00 -3.74
C ARG A 159 -4.93 12.30 -3.54
N ILE A 160 -3.94 12.68 -4.33
CA ILE A 160 -2.53 12.45 -4.04
C ILE A 160 -1.80 13.79 -4.05
N SER A 161 -0.89 14.00 -3.13
CA SER A 161 0.00 15.15 -3.12
C SER A 161 1.42 14.72 -2.77
N ALA A 162 2.39 15.39 -3.36
CA ALA A 162 3.80 15.18 -3.06
C ALA A 162 4.47 16.51 -2.69
N ARG A 163 5.46 16.43 -1.80
CA ARG A 163 6.40 17.52 -1.52
C ARG A 163 7.81 16.96 -1.39
N PHE A 164 8.78 17.81 -1.64
CA PHE A 164 10.19 17.50 -1.69
C PHE A 164 10.90 18.15 -0.53
N PHE A 165 11.86 17.46 0.07
CA PHE A 165 12.78 18.09 1.00
C PHE A 165 14.00 18.59 0.21
N VAL A 166 14.13 19.91 0.12
CA VAL A 166 15.25 20.61 -0.52
C VAL A 166 16.12 21.17 0.60
N PRO A 167 17.43 20.86 0.69
CA PRO A 167 18.27 21.24 1.82
C PRO A 167 18.20 22.72 2.24
N ALA A 168 18.18 23.65 1.27
CA ALA A 168 18.12 25.08 1.56
C ALA A 168 16.69 25.62 1.83
N ALA A 169 15.64 24.95 1.34
CA ALA A 169 14.26 25.45 1.40
C ALA A 169 13.36 24.65 2.38
N GLY A 170 13.78 23.47 2.82
CA GLY A 170 12.97 22.54 3.56
C GLY A 170 11.92 21.85 2.69
N TRP A 171 10.74 21.59 3.25
CA TRP A 171 9.65 20.93 2.55
C TRP A 171 8.92 21.87 1.60
N THR A 172 9.02 21.62 0.30
CA THR A 172 8.43 22.46 -0.76
C THR A 172 7.82 21.61 -1.88
N SER A 173 6.83 22.13 -2.58
CA SER A 173 6.34 21.57 -3.84
C SER A 173 6.72 22.45 -5.04
N ASP A 174 7.44 23.54 -4.80
CA ASP A 174 7.87 24.46 -5.85
C ASP A 174 9.15 23.96 -6.53
N MET A 175 9.07 23.76 -7.84
CA MET A 175 10.22 23.37 -8.64
C MET A 175 11.24 24.51 -8.79
N ALA A 176 10.91 25.76 -8.46
CA ALA A 176 11.86 26.86 -8.38
C ALA A 176 12.92 26.63 -7.29
N ASP A 177 12.50 26.15 -6.10
CA ASP A 177 13.41 25.83 -5.00
C ASP A 177 14.37 24.70 -5.37
N VAL A 178 13.85 23.65 -6.02
CA VAL A 178 14.65 22.53 -6.52
C VAL A 178 15.70 23.02 -7.52
N ARG A 179 15.30 23.85 -8.50
CA ARG A 179 16.22 24.42 -9.50
C ARG A 179 17.26 25.35 -8.86
N ALA A 180 16.87 26.15 -7.87
CA ALA A 180 17.79 27.02 -7.12
C ALA A 180 18.84 26.19 -6.37
N GLN A 181 18.43 25.08 -5.74
CA GLN A 181 19.36 24.15 -5.08
C GLN A 181 20.33 23.51 -6.08
N ILE A 182 19.87 23.06 -7.25
CA ILE A 182 20.76 22.54 -8.30
C ILE A 182 21.80 23.60 -8.70
N GLN A 183 21.37 24.84 -8.93
CA GLN A 183 22.26 25.93 -9.32
C GLN A 183 23.30 26.22 -8.22
N SER A 184 22.89 26.18 -6.95
CA SER A 184 23.79 26.29 -5.80
C SER A 184 24.82 25.17 -5.77
N ASN A 185 24.39 23.91 -5.97
CA ASN A 185 25.27 22.74 -6.00
C ASN A 185 26.31 22.85 -7.12
N VAL A 186 25.88 23.27 -8.32
CA VAL A 186 26.77 23.49 -9.47
C VAL A 186 27.76 24.64 -9.23
N ASN A 187 27.33 25.72 -8.59
CA ASN A 187 28.21 26.83 -8.25
C ASN A 187 29.26 26.44 -7.20
N ALA A 188 28.92 25.58 -6.25
CA ALA A 188 29.85 25.08 -5.24
C ALA A 188 31.01 24.27 -5.85
N LEU A 189 30.83 23.62 -7.00
CA LEU A 189 31.92 22.94 -7.71
C LEU A 189 32.98 23.90 -8.26
N LYS A 190 32.63 25.16 -8.50
CA LYS A 190 33.57 26.17 -9.02
C LYS A 190 34.58 26.62 -7.95
N THR A 191 34.37 26.22 -6.69
CA THR A 191 35.26 26.54 -5.58
C THR A 191 36.42 25.51 -5.52
N PRO A 192 37.70 25.94 -5.48
CA PRO A 192 38.86 25.04 -5.64
C PRO A 192 38.96 23.88 -4.63
N GLN A 193 38.30 23.97 -3.48
CA GLN A 193 38.33 22.95 -2.43
C GLN A 193 37.43 21.74 -2.71
N LEU A 194 36.47 21.83 -3.65
CA LEU A 194 35.42 20.82 -3.88
C LEU A 194 35.53 20.12 -5.24
N GLY A 195 36.59 20.37 -6.02
CA GLY A 195 36.67 20.04 -7.45
C GLY A 195 36.44 18.58 -7.87
N ASN A 196 36.48 17.62 -6.93
CA ASN A 196 36.26 16.19 -7.18
C ASN A 196 35.12 15.55 -6.35
N ALA A 197 34.35 16.33 -5.57
CA ALA A 197 33.24 15.77 -4.80
C ALA A 197 32.03 15.48 -5.71
N PRO A 198 31.32 14.34 -5.52
CA PRO A 198 30.04 14.10 -6.20
C PRO A 198 29.07 15.25 -5.93
N LEU A 199 28.32 15.65 -6.95
CA LEU A 199 27.28 16.67 -6.79
C LEU A 199 26.24 16.18 -5.78
N PRO A 200 25.96 16.95 -4.72
CA PRO A 200 24.87 16.59 -3.81
C PRO A 200 23.53 16.68 -4.56
N ARG A 201 22.58 15.84 -4.14
CA ARG A 201 21.22 15.83 -4.67
C ARG A 201 20.48 17.12 -4.28
N SER A 202 19.70 17.68 -5.19
CA SER A 202 18.85 18.83 -4.89
C SER A 202 17.63 18.47 -4.05
N VAL A 203 17.14 17.23 -4.17
CA VAL A 203 16.08 16.66 -3.36
C VAL A 203 16.62 15.47 -2.59
N THR A 204 16.50 15.48 -1.27
CA THR A 204 16.96 14.38 -0.39
C THR A 204 15.81 13.60 0.24
N GLY A 205 14.60 14.16 0.22
CA GLY A 205 13.40 13.51 0.73
C GLY A 205 12.19 13.72 -0.17
N LEU A 206 11.32 12.71 -0.23
CA LEU A 206 10.02 12.76 -0.89
C LEU A 206 8.95 12.41 0.13
N GLU A 207 8.01 13.32 0.38
CA GLU A 207 6.80 13.01 1.13
C GLU A 207 5.64 12.84 0.15
N VAL A 208 4.91 11.73 0.29
CA VAL A 208 3.68 11.46 -0.46
C VAL A 208 2.53 11.31 0.52
N SER A 209 1.44 12.03 0.28
CA SER A 209 0.19 11.91 1.02
C SER A 209 -0.94 11.45 0.11
N VAL A 210 -1.67 10.42 0.55
CA VAL A 210 -2.76 9.78 -0.21
C VAL A 210 -4.04 9.85 0.59
N GLY A 211 -5.07 10.47 0.01
CA GLY A 211 -6.44 10.46 0.51
C GLY A 211 -7.31 9.55 -0.37
N ALA A 212 -7.98 8.59 0.26
CA ALA A 212 -8.88 7.64 -0.41
C ALA A 212 -10.24 7.62 0.29
N ALA A 213 -11.30 7.22 -0.42
CA ALA A 213 -12.65 7.16 0.13
C ALA A 213 -12.78 6.16 1.30
N SER A 214 -11.94 5.13 1.33
CA SER A 214 -11.88 4.17 2.44
C SER A 214 -11.09 4.68 3.66
N LEU A 215 -10.42 5.83 3.56
CA LEU A 215 -9.61 6.39 4.63
C LEU A 215 -10.33 7.52 5.38
N HIS A 216 -10.31 7.46 6.72
CA HIS A 216 -10.76 8.57 7.57
C HIS A 216 -9.77 9.74 7.60
N ARG A 217 -8.48 9.47 7.40
CA ARG A 217 -7.41 10.48 7.33
C ARG A 217 -6.44 10.11 6.22
N PRO A 218 -5.85 11.09 5.50
CA PRO A 218 -4.81 10.80 4.52
C PRO A 218 -3.63 10.05 5.15
N ILE A 219 -3.08 9.07 4.43
CA ILE A 219 -1.86 8.38 4.83
C ILE A 219 -0.67 9.10 4.19
N THR A 220 0.28 9.50 5.03
CA THR A 220 1.51 10.15 4.60
C THR A 220 2.71 9.23 4.82
N ARG A 221 3.63 9.19 3.85
CA ARG A 221 4.90 8.49 3.92
C ARG A 221 6.02 9.38 3.40
N VAL A 222 7.18 9.26 4.04
CA VAL A 222 8.42 9.96 3.66
C VAL A 222 9.44 8.93 3.20
N PHE A 223 10.10 9.22 2.09
CA PHE A 223 11.14 8.40 1.48
C PHE A 223 12.43 9.20 1.36
N LEU A 224 13.56 8.56 1.65
CA LEU A 224 14.88 9.11 1.30
C LEU A 224 15.14 8.89 -0.19
N VAL A 225 15.77 9.87 -0.82
CA VAL A 225 16.05 9.88 -2.26
C VAL A 225 17.47 9.39 -2.51
N GLY A 226 17.61 8.28 -3.24
CA GLY A 226 18.92 7.81 -3.68
C GLY A 226 19.74 6.97 -2.69
N GLU A 227 19.12 6.41 -1.64
CA GLU A 227 19.76 5.52 -0.63
C GLU A 227 19.30 4.07 -0.74
#